data_AF-A0A813R2V7-F1
#
_entry.id   AF-A0A813R2V7-F1
#
_cell.length_a   1.000
_cell.length_b   1.000
_cell.length_c   1.000
_cell.angle_alpha   90.00
_cell.angle_beta   90.00
_cell.angle_gamma   90.00
#
_symmetry.space_group_name_H-M   'P 1'
#
loop_
_entity.id
_entity.type
_entity.pdbx_description
1 polymer ?
#
loop_
_entity_poly.entity_id
_entity_poly.type
_entity_poly.pdbx_seq_one_letter_code
_entity_poly.pdbx_strand_id
1 'polypeptide(L)'
;MPQPKKVAGKKQAETINQRLQLVMKSANTPQIRKSEIEYYAMLAKTGVHHYGGNNIELGTACGKYFRVGILAITDPGDSDIIRTVPGEQSTAIATS
;
A
#
# COMPACT_ATOMS: atom_id res chain seq x y z
N MET A 1 39.56 -24.71 18.04
CA MET A 1 38.73 -24.64 16.82
C MET A 1 37.62 -23.60 17.07
N PRO A 2 37.67 -22.44 16.39
CA PRO A 2 36.74 -21.33 16.63
C PRO A 2 35.38 -21.56 15.96
N GLN A 3 34.30 -21.23 16.66
CA GLN A 3 32.90 -21.35 16.20
C GLN A 3 32.58 -20.33 15.09
N PRO A 4 31.66 -20.63 14.14
CA PRO A 4 31.25 -19.69 13.10
C PRO A 4 30.50 -18.49 13.71
N LYS A 5 30.97 -17.28 13.36
CA LYS A 5 30.35 -16.00 13.75
C LYS A 5 28.95 -15.89 13.13
N LYS A 6 27.91 -15.81 13.95
CA LYS A 6 26.55 -15.43 13.51
C LYS A 6 26.60 -13.99 12.99
N VAL A 7 26.39 -13.81 11.69
CA VAL A 7 26.11 -12.50 11.10
C VAL A 7 24.66 -12.16 11.44
N ALA A 8 24.47 -11.26 12.39
CA ALA A 8 23.17 -10.71 12.73
C ALA A 8 22.68 -9.81 11.58
N GLY A 9 22.03 -10.42 10.59
CA GLY A 9 21.16 -9.67 9.69
C GLY A 9 20.03 -9.09 10.52
N LYS A 10 20.02 -7.76 10.71
CA LYS A 10 18.84 -7.04 11.21
C LYS A 10 17.72 -7.27 10.20
N LYS A 11 16.95 -8.35 10.38
CA LYS A 11 15.62 -8.46 9.78
C LYS A 11 14.87 -7.26 10.33
N GLN A 12 14.66 -6.26 9.48
CA GLN A 12 13.78 -5.13 9.74
C GLN A 12 12.37 -5.70 9.94
N ALA A 13 12.11 -6.14 11.16
CA ALA A 13 10.79 -6.48 11.68
C ALA A 13 10.47 -5.41 12.73
N GLU A 14 10.54 -4.16 12.31
CA GLU A 14 10.24 -3.02 13.15
C GLU A 14 9.33 -2.09 12.37
N THR A 15 8.12 -2.56 12.08
CA THR A 15 7.01 -1.61 11.98
C THR A 15 5.69 -2.28 12.34
N ILE A 16 5.41 -2.25 13.65
CA ILE A 16 4.24 -2.86 14.30
C ILE A 16 2.98 -1.98 14.25
N ASN A 17 2.98 -0.85 13.51
CA ASN A 17 1.81 0.00 13.25
C ASN A 17 2.00 0.87 11.98
N GLN A 18 2.34 0.30 10.82
CA GLN A 18 2.24 1.09 9.59
C GLN A 18 0.76 1.30 9.25
N ARG A 19 0.28 2.53 9.46
CA ARG A 19 -1.02 2.97 8.97
C ARG A 19 -0.99 2.86 7.46
N LEU A 20 -1.81 1.95 6.92
CA LEU A 20 -2.05 1.89 5.48
C LEU A 20 -2.62 3.24 5.03
N GLN A 21 -1.96 3.88 4.07
CA GLN A 21 -2.36 5.20 3.60
C GLN A 21 -3.26 5.09 2.36
N LEU A 22 -3.00 4.11 1.49
CA LEU A 22 -3.80 3.89 0.28
C LEU A 22 -3.80 2.43 -0.16
N VAL A 23 -4.95 1.96 -0.64
CA VAL A 23 -5.12 0.68 -1.33
C VAL A 23 -5.55 0.92 -2.76
N MET A 24 -4.81 0.38 -3.72
CA MET A 24 -5.15 0.39 -5.15
C MET A 24 -5.73 -0.95 -5.58
N LYS A 25 -6.80 -0.91 -6.37
CA LYS A 25 -7.51 -2.11 -6.83
C LYS A 25 -7.63 -2.13 -8.35
N SER A 26 -7.24 -3.23 -8.99
CA SER A 26 -7.41 -3.40 -10.44
C SER A 26 -8.88 -3.63 -10.83
N ALA A 27 -9.23 -3.22 -12.05
CA ALA A 27 -10.57 -3.39 -12.60
C ALA A 27 -11.01 -4.87 -12.67
N ASN A 28 -10.09 -5.79 -12.93
CA ASN A 28 -10.39 -7.21 -13.14
C ASN A 28 -10.35 -8.08 -11.87
N THR A 29 -10.16 -7.51 -10.67
CA THR A 29 -10.16 -8.29 -9.42
C THR A 29 -11.57 -8.89 -9.16
N PRO A 30 -11.72 -10.15 -8.70
CA PRO A 30 -13.02 -10.74 -8.43
C PRO A 30 -13.77 -9.98 -7.34
N GLN A 31 -15.07 -9.74 -7.55
CA GLN A 31 -15.92 -8.96 -6.66
C GLN A 31 -15.88 -9.38 -5.18
N ILE A 32 -15.83 -10.68 -4.90
CA ILE A 32 -15.75 -11.17 -3.51
C ILE A 32 -14.51 -10.67 -2.76
N ARG A 33 -13.34 -10.71 -3.42
CA ARG A 33 -12.07 -10.19 -2.87
C ARG A 33 -12.05 -8.67 -2.84
N LYS A 34 -12.72 -8.02 -3.80
CA LYS A 34 -12.86 -6.57 -3.82
C LYS A 34 -13.59 -6.09 -2.57
N SER A 35 -14.75 -6.68 -2.27
CA SER A 35 -15.57 -6.30 -1.12
C SER A 35 -14.90 -6.59 0.22
N GLU A 36 -14.19 -7.71 0.32
CA GLU A 36 -13.42 -8.06 1.53
C GLU A 36 -12.33 -7.02 1.82
N ILE A 37 -11.56 -6.61 0.80
CA ILE A 37 -10.48 -5.62 0.96
C ILE A 37 -11.05 -4.22 1.23
N GLU A 38 -12.14 -3.84 0.56
CA GLU A 38 -12.84 -2.57 0.82
C GLU A 38 -13.37 -2.51 2.26
N TYR A 39 -13.88 -3.62 2.77
CA TYR A 39 -14.30 -3.73 4.15
C TYR A 39 -13.14 -3.51 5.13
N TYR A 40 -11.99 -4.17 4.91
CA TYR A 40 -10.81 -3.95 5.74
C TYR A 40 -10.24 -2.53 5.62
N ALA A 41 -10.24 -1.96 4.42
CA ALA A 41 -9.79 -0.59 4.19
C ALA A 41 -10.71 0.44 4.89
N MET A 42 -12.02 0.20 4.88
CA MET A 42 -12.99 1.02 5.62
C MET A 42 -12.73 0.99 7.13
N LEU A 43 -12.51 -0.20 7.70
CA LEU A 43 -12.17 -0.34 9.12
C LEU A 43 -10.84 0.34 9.47
N ALA A 44 -9.86 0.26 8.58
CA ALA A 44 -8.56 0.91 8.72
C ALA A 44 -8.58 2.43 8.42
N LYS A 45 -9.73 2.97 7.98
CA LYS A 45 -9.89 4.35 7.49
C LYS A 45 -8.84 4.70 6.41
N THR A 46 -8.54 3.74 5.55
CA THR A 46 -7.58 3.88 4.47
C THR A 46 -8.30 4.24 3.17
N GLY A 47 -7.66 5.08 2.34
CA GLY A 47 -8.13 5.38 1.00
C GLY A 47 -8.20 4.15 0.10
N VAL A 48 -9.27 3.98 -0.67
CA VAL A 48 -9.33 2.98 -1.75
C VAL A 48 -9.39 3.72 -3.09
N HIS A 49 -8.40 3.45 -3.96
CA HIS A 49 -8.34 4.00 -5.30
C HIS A 49 -8.58 2.90 -6.35
N HIS A 50 -9.57 3.12 -7.22
CA HIS A 50 -9.90 2.19 -8.30
C HIS A 50 -8.99 2.46 -9.50
N TYR A 51 -8.09 1.52 -9.77
CA TYR A 51 -7.29 1.53 -10.96
C TYR A 51 -8.11 0.99 -12.14
N GLY A 52 -8.29 1.82 -13.18
CA GLY A 52 -9.03 1.45 -14.39
C GLY A 52 -8.34 0.39 -15.24
N GLY A 53 -7.04 0.16 -15.04
CA GLY A 53 -6.26 -0.82 -15.80
C GLY A 53 -6.34 -2.25 -15.25
N ASN A 54 -5.69 -3.16 -15.97
CA ASN A 54 -5.69 -4.59 -15.69
C ASN A 54 -4.64 -4.97 -14.63
N ASN A 55 -4.74 -6.15 -14.00
CA ASN A 55 -3.75 -6.60 -13.00
C ASN A 55 -2.34 -6.86 -13.57
N ILE A 56 -2.22 -7.02 -14.89
CA ILE A 56 -0.93 -7.13 -15.57
C ILE A 56 -0.27 -5.75 -15.62
N GLU A 57 -0.99 -4.74 -16.10
CA GLU A 57 -0.53 -3.36 -16.19
C GLU A 57 -0.14 -2.80 -14.82
N LEU A 58 -0.95 -3.10 -13.79
CA LEU A 58 -0.64 -2.70 -12.42
C LEU A 58 0.64 -3.36 -11.91
N GLY A 59 0.86 -4.64 -12.21
CA GLY A 59 2.10 -5.35 -11.88
C GLY A 59 3.30 -4.74 -12.59
N THR A 60 3.18 -4.48 -13.90
CA THR A 60 4.22 -3.84 -14.71
C THR A 60 4.53 -2.43 -14.22
N ALA A 61 3.52 -1.64 -13.84
CA ALA A 61 3.70 -0.30 -13.28
C ALA A 61 4.47 -0.32 -11.95
N CYS A 62 4.32 -1.38 -11.16
CA CYS A 62 5.09 -1.61 -9.94
C CYS A 62 6.47 -2.27 -10.19
N GLY A 63 6.87 -2.47 -11.44
CA GLY A 63 8.12 -3.16 -11.80
C GLY A 63 8.12 -4.66 -11.47
N LYS A 64 6.95 -5.29 -11.35
CA LYS A 64 6.81 -6.73 -11.06
C LYS A 64 6.48 -7.49 -12.34
N TYR A 65 7.15 -8.62 -12.54
CA TYR A 65 6.90 -9.56 -13.64
C TYR A 65 5.74 -10.51 -13.38
N PHE A 66 4.91 -10.23 -12.38
CA PHE A 66 3.71 -11.01 -12.03
C PHE A 66 2.50 -10.10 -11.89
N ARG A 67 1.33 -10.68 -12.12
CA ARG A 67 0.04 -9.98 -12.04
C ARG A 67 -0.31 -9.57 -10.61
N VAL A 68 -0.57 -8.27 -10.41
CA VAL A 68 -0.94 -7.66 -9.12
C VAL A 68 -2.37 -7.15 -9.21
N GLY A 69 -3.29 -7.75 -8.45
CA GLY A 69 -4.70 -7.31 -8.43
C GLY A 69 -4.98 -6.19 -7.42
N ILE A 70 -4.21 -6.15 -6.33
CA ILE A 70 -4.38 -5.21 -5.23
C ILE A 70 -2.99 -4.79 -4.75
N LEU A 71 -2.80 -3.50 -4.55
CA LEU A 71 -1.59 -2.91 -4.00
C LEU A 71 -1.94 -2.13 -2.73
N ALA A 72 -1.17 -2.32 -1.67
CA ALA A 72 -1.25 -1.52 -0.46
C ALA A 72 -0.01 -0.62 -0.37
N ILE A 73 -0.23 0.66 -0.11
CA ILE A 73 0.80 1.68 0.06
C ILE A 73 0.82 2.04 1.54
N THR A 74 1.92 1.70 2.20
CA THR A 74 2.17 2.04 3.60
C THR A 74 2.90 3.37 3.75
N ASP A 75 3.74 3.72 2.77
CA ASP A 75 4.47 4.98 2.70
C ASP A 75 4.51 5.48 1.25
N PRO A 76 3.99 6.68 0.95
CA PRO A 76 4.05 7.29 -0.38
C PRO A 76 5.46 7.80 -0.72
N GLY A 77 6.34 8.00 0.27
CA GLY A 77 7.56 8.78 0.10
C GLY A 77 7.25 10.16 -0.49
N ASP A 78 7.96 10.55 -1.55
CA ASP A 78 7.75 11.81 -2.28
C ASP A 78 6.71 11.70 -3.41
N SER A 79 5.95 10.61 -3.46
CA SER A 79 4.96 10.38 -4.52
C SER A 79 3.64 11.10 -4.24
N ASP A 80 3.12 11.82 -5.21
CA ASP A 80 1.81 12.50 -5.16
C ASP A 80 0.58 11.54 -5.15
N ILE A 81 0.79 10.24 -4.94
CA ILE A 81 -0.19 9.17 -5.10
C ILE A 81 -1.37 9.26 -4.13
N ILE A 82 -1.21 9.95 -2.99
CA ILE A 82 -2.26 10.10 -1.96
C ILE A 82 -3.16 11.31 -2.22
N ARG A 83 -2.74 12.27 -3.07
CA ARG A 83 -3.51 13.51 -3.30
C ARG A 83 -4.88 13.27 -3.94
N THR A 84 -5.08 12.13 -4.58
CA THR A 84 -6.33 11.73 -5.24
C THR A 84 -7.30 11.00 -4.32
N VAL A 85 -6.93 10.74 -3.06
CA VAL A 85 -7.81 10.08 -2.09
C VAL A 85 -8.70 11.14 -1.41
N PRO A 86 -10.03 11.03 -1.48
CA PRO A 86 -10.96 12.04 -0.95
C PRO A 86 -11.07 12.08 0.60
N GLY A 87 -10.00 11.79 1.35
CA GLY A 87 -10.07 11.61 2.82
C GLY A 87 -9.01 12.31 3.68
N GLU A 88 -7.93 12.87 3.11
CA GLU A 88 -6.86 13.46 3.93
C GLU A 88 -6.34 14.76 3.28
N GLN A 89 -7.19 15.79 3.27
CA GLN A 89 -6.69 17.15 3.14
C GLN A 89 -5.99 17.52 4.44
N SER A 90 -4.66 17.64 4.36
CA SER A 90 -3.80 18.15 5.41
C SER A 90 -4.35 19.47 5.96
N THR A 91 -4.78 19.47 7.23
CA THR A 91 -4.91 20.70 8.03
C THR A 91 -3.51 21.24 8.28
N ALA A 92 -2.98 21.98 7.32
CA ALA A 92 -1.94 22.97 7.59
C ALA A 92 -2.61 24.12 8.33
N ILE A 93 -2.69 23.99 9.66
CA ILE A 93 -2.90 25.12 10.56
C ILE A 93 -1.68 26.05 10.44
N ALA A 94 -1.76 27.01 9.51
CA ALA A 94 -0.88 28.16 9.54
C ALA A 94 -1.31 29.05 10.71
N THR A 95 -0.70 28.83 11.86
CA THR A 95 -0.66 29.81 12.95
C THR A 95 0.33 30.90 12.56
N SER A 96 -0.20 32.05 12.12
CA SER A 96 0.21 33.42 12.51
C SER A 96 -0.40 34.42 11.54
#